data_AF-A0A6P2AT02-F1
#
_entry.id   AF-A0A6P2AT02-F1
#
_cell.length_a   1.000
_cell.length_b   1.000
_cell.length_c   1.000
_cell.angle_alpha   90.00
_cell.angle_beta   90.00
_cell.angle_gamma   90.00
#
_symmetry.space_group_name_H-M   'P 1'
#
loop_
_entity.id
_entity.type
_entity.pdbx_description
1 polymer ?
#
loop_
_entity_poly.entity_id
_entity_poly.type
_entity_poly.pdbx_seq_one_letter_code
_entity_poly.pdbx_strand_id
1 'polypeptide(L)' 'MSLSASRANLLDAMKELRQRWDRIREHWDDPVSRDIEEKFLDPLEPRLRNAAHAMSHMGELLATADRECRP' A
#
# COMPACT_ATOMS: atom_id res chain seq x y z
N MET A 1 -15.89 -8.18 -0.77
CA MET A 1 -14.70 -7.87 0.05
C MET A 1 -14.97 -6.58 0.81
N SER A 2 -14.61 -6.48 2.09
CA SER A 2 -14.74 -5.22 2.83
C SER A 2 -13.59 -4.27 2.49
N LEU A 3 -13.81 -2.97 2.66
CA LEU A 3 -12.77 -1.96 2.47
C LEU A 3 -11.58 -2.17 3.40
N SER A 4 -11.82 -2.69 4.62
CA SER A 4 -10.78 -3.07 5.57
C SER A 4 -9.90 -4.22 5.05
N ALA A 5 -10.49 -5.24 4.42
CA ALA A 5 -9.74 -6.34 3.81
C ALA A 5 -8.91 -5.86 2.62
N SER A 6 -9.48 -5.00 1.76
CA SER A 6 -8.74 -4.41 0.64
C SER A 6 -7.55 -3.56 1.11
N ARG A 7 -7.69 -2.82 2.22
CA ARG A 7 -6.59 -2.06 2.82
C ARG A 7 -5.48 -2.98 3.32
N ALA A 8 -5.83 -4.06 4.03
CA ALA A 8 -4.86 -5.03 4.51
C ALA A 8 -4.07 -5.65 3.35
N ASN A 9 -4.78 -6.12 2.31
CA ASN A 9 -4.16 -6.68 1.11
C ASN A 9 -3.21 -5.70 0.43
N LEU A 10 -3.53 -4.39 0.40
CA LEU A 10 -2.66 -3.37 -0.18
C LEU A 10 -1.34 -3.23 0.60
N LEU A 11 -1.41 -3.21 1.93
CA LEU A 11 -0.25 -3.09 2.79
C LEU A 11 0.62 -4.36 2.73
N ASP A 12 -0.01 -5.53 2.69
CA ASP A 12 0.68 -6.82 2.56
C ASP A 12 1.40 -6.94 1.21
N ALA A 13 0.73 -6.57 0.11
CA ALA A 13 1.35 -6.56 -1.21
C ALA A 13 2.55 -5.60 -1.28
N MET A 14 2.47 -4.45 -0.61
CA MET A 14 3.61 -3.53 -0.55
C MET A 14 4.79 -4.11 0.23
N LYS A 15 4.50 -4.76 1.36
CA LYS A 15 5.52 -5.45 2.15
C LYS A 15 6.18 -6.58 1.35
N GLU A 16 5.40 -7.37 0.62
CA GLU A 16 5.89 -8.44 -0.23
C GLU A 16 6.77 -7.90 -1.37
N LEU A 17 6.39 -6.78 -1.99
CA LEU A 17 7.20 -6.11 -3.00
C LEU A 17 8.57 -5.69 -2.44
N ARG A 18 8.60 -5.01 -1.28
CA ARG A 18 9.86 -4.58 -0.66
C ARG A 18 10.74 -5.78 -0.29
N GLN A 19 10.16 -6.82 0.31
CA GLN A 19 10.92 -8.04 0.63
C GLN A 19 11.52 -8.73 -0.60
N ARG A 20 10.78 -8.78 -1.72
CA ARG A 20 11.31 -9.33 -2.97
C ARG A 20 12.40 -8.45 -3.56
N TRP A 21 12.21 -7.14 -3.50
CA TRP A 21 13.20 -6.19 -3.98
C TRP A 21 14.52 -6.29 -3.20
N ASP A 22 14.47 -6.36 -1.87
CA ASP A 22 15.65 -6.51 -1.02
C ASP A 22 16.46 -7.76 -1.39
N ARG A 23 15.79 -8.90 -1.59
CA ARG A 23 16.43 -10.16 -2.03
C ARG A 23 17.06 -10.07 -3.42
N ILE A 24 16.40 -9.37 -4.35
CA ILE A 24 16.92 -9.17 -5.70
C ILE A 24 18.19 -8.31 -5.62
N ARG A 25 18.19 -7.26 -4.80
CA ARG A 25 19.34 -6.37 -4.61
C ARG A 25 20.56 -7.04 -4.01
N GLU A 26 20.41 -8.12 -3.24
CA GLU A 26 21.54 -8.93 -2.77
C GLU A 26 22.42 -9.43 -3.92
N HIS A 27 21.82 -9.65 -5.10
CA HIS A 27 22.49 -10.21 -6.28
C HIS A 27 22.54 -9.20 -7.46
N TRP A 28 21.78 -8.11 -7.39
CA TRP A 28 21.63 -7.11 -8.44
C TRP A 28 21.69 -5.67 -7.87
N ASP A 29 22.91 -5.15 -7.67
CA ASP A 29 23.18 -3.78 -7.19
C ASP A 29 23.98 -2.95 -8.21
N ASP A 30 23.47 -2.90 -9.45
CA ASP A 30 24.04 -2.06 -10.50
C ASP A 30 23.33 -0.68 -10.55
N PRO A 31 23.80 0.26 -11.39
CA PRO A 31 23.14 1.56 -11.52
C PRO A 31 21.67 1.48 -12.00
N VAL A 32 21.28 0.42 -12.72
CA VAL A 32 19.90 0.25 -13.22
C VAL A 32 18.98 -0.15 -12.07
N SER A 33 19.40 -1.05 -11.19
CA SER A 33 18.58 -1.43 -10.03
C SER A 33 18.38 -0.26 -9.08
N ARG A 34 19.41 0.57 -8.87
CA ARG A 34 19.30 1.82 -8.09
C ARG A 34 18.31 2.81 -8.72
N ASP A 35 18.38 3.00 -10.04
CA ASP A 35 17.46 3.87 -10.77
C ASP A 35 16.01 3.40 -10.66
N ILE A 36 15.78 2.08 -10.66
CA ILE A 36 14.44 1.49 -10.46
C ILE A 36 13.92 1.79 -9.05
N GLU A 37 14.76 1.60 -8.02
CA GLU A 37 14.36 1.87 -6.64
C GLU A 37 13.98 3.33 -6.45
N GLU A 38 14.88 4.24 -6.85
CA GLU A 38 14.70 5.68 -6.68
C GLU A 38 13.49 6.23 -7.46
N LYS A 39 13.30 5.78 -8.70
CA LYS A 39 12.23 6.32 -9.57
C LYS A 39 10.87 5.71 -9.32
N PHE A 40 10.81 4.46 -8.88
CA PHE A 40 9.54 3.73 -8.80
C PHE A 40 9.20 3.26 -7.39
N LEU A 41 10.10 2.60 -6.68
CA LEU A 41 9.77 1.96 -5.40
C LEU A 41 9.69 2.97 -4.25
N ASP A 42 10.69 3.83 -4.13
CA ASP A 42 10.74 4.89 -3.11
C ASP A 42 9.54 5.82 -3.15
N PRO A 43 9.09 6.34 -4.33
CA PRO A 43 7.87 7.16 -4.38
C PRO A 43 6.58 6.34 -4.25
N LEU A 44 6.59 5.03 -4.54
CA LEU A 44 5.39 4.19 -4.42
C LEU A 44 5.01 3.92 -2.97
N GLU A 45 5.99 3.73 -2.08
CA GLU A 45 5.77 3.45 -0.65
C GLU A 45 4.91 4.49 0.08
N PRO A 46 5.22 5.80 0.05
CA PRO A 46 4.37 6.81 0.66
C PRO A 46 3.01 6.93 -0.05
N ARG A 47 2.93 6.72 -1.37
CA ARG A 47 1.66 6.78 -2.11
C ARG A 47 0.71 5.66 -1.69
N LEU A 48 1.20 4.44 -1.54
CA LEU A 48 0.40 3.30 -1.07
C LEU A 48 -0.05 3.47 0.38
N ARG A 49 0.83 3.99 1.25
CA ARG A 49 0.44 4.35 2.63
C ARG A 49 -0.69 5.38 2.64
N ASN A 50 -0.57 6.45 1.85
CA ASN A 50 -1.61 7.47 1.75
C ASN A 50 -2.94 6.89 1.24
N ALA A 51 -2.89 6.02 0.23
CA ALA A 51 -4.08 5.31 -0.23
C ALA A 51 -4.71 4.44 0.87
N ALA A 52 -3.90 3.67 1.62
CA ALA A 52 -4.37 2.87 2.74
C ALA A 52 -5.01 3.71 3.85
N HIS A 53 -4.48 4.91 4.13
CA HIS A 53 -5.10 5.86 5.06
C HIS A 53 -6.43 6.39 4.55
N ALA A 54 -6.53 6.76 3.27
CA ALA A 54 -7.78 7.19 2.66
C ALA A 54 -8.85 6.09 2.71
N MET A 55 -8.46 4.83 2.50
CA MET A 55 -9.35 3.68 2.63
C MET A 55 -9.87 3.49 4.06
N SER A 56 -9.03 3.71 5.08
CA SER A 56 -9.47 3.71 6.48
C SER A 56 -10.54 4.77 6.72
N HIS A 57 -10.26 6.01 6.30
CA HIS A 57 -11.19 7.12 6.50
C HIS A 57 -12.54 6.89 5.78
N MET A 58 -12.50 6.42 4.54
CA MET A 58 -13.71 6.03 3.81
C MET A 58 -14.51 4.94 4.54
N GLY A 59 -13.84 3.97 5.16
CA GLY A 59 -14.49 2.91 5.92
C GLY A 59 -15.26 3.45 7.13
N GLU A 60 -14.70 4.42 7.84
CA GLU A 60 -15.33 5.10 8.97
C GLU A 60 -16.55 5.92 8.54
N LEU A 61 -16.43 6.66 7.43
CA LEU A 61 -17.53 7.43 6.85
C LEU A 61 -18.70 6.54 6.43
N LEU A 62 -18.42 5.44 5.73
CA LEU A 62 -19.45 4.48 5.31
C LEU A 62 -20.13 3.82 6.52
N ALA A 63 -19.35 3.43 7.54
CA ALA A 63 -19.91 2.87 8.76
C ALA A 63 -20.78 3.88 9.53
N THR A 64 -20.47 5.17 9.46
CA THR A 64 -21.26 6.23 10.08
C THR A 64 -22.55 6.46 9.30
N ALA A 65 -22.48 6.57 7.97
CA ALA A 65 -23.64 6.71 7.11
C ALA A 65 -24.61 5.51 7.26
N ASP A 66 -24.12 4.27 7.37
CA ASP A 66 -24.96 3.09 7.59
C ASP A 66 -25.72 3.16 8.93
N ARG A 67 -25.08 3.66 9.99
CA ARG A 67 -25.73 3.86 11.29
C ARG A 67 -26.79 4.96 11.23
N GLU A 68 -26.54 6.05 10.52
CA GLU A 68 -27.49 7.16 10.37
C GLU A 68 -28.70 6.79 9.48
N CYS A 69 -28.51 5.87 8.53
CA CYS A 69 -29.57 5.41 7.63
C CYS A 69 -30.38 4.22 8.18
N ARG A 70 -29.97 3.62 9.30
CA ARG A 70 -30.72 2.54 9.95
C ARG A 70 -31.72 3.14 10.97
N PRO A 71 -33.03 2.84 10.84
CA PRO A 71 -34.06 3.35 11.74
C PRO A 71 -33.95 2.78 13.16
#